data_AF-A0A7Z9GAP2-F1
#
_entry.id   AF-A0A7Z9GAP2-F1
#
_cell.length_a   1.000
_cell.length_b   1.000
_cell.length_c   1.000
_cell.angle_alpha   90.00
_cell.angle_beta   90.00
_cell.angle_gamma   90.00
#
_symmetry.space_group_name_H-M   'P 1'
#
loop_
_entity.id
_entity.type
_entity.pdbx_description
1 polymer ?
#
loop_
_entity_poly.entity_id
_entity_poly.type
_entity_poly.pdbx_seq_one_letter_code
_entity_poly.pdbx_strand_id
1 'polypeptide(L)'
;MMFVKGANDVALRWLVQGAIHAIFGEYDPAISAFAEAKKRGLEQGEALYAIQLSHAAHLISKAHYRAAANLLKRLRAPINPKHEPVRAALLAITYLNMQVGFEQIPALLKRVRRNLSNSHWGLKLFNRDIELIAGYTHYRLGNEQKAQKHLELHLKKHSTDNRGKRLLASVLGELAERDYVAHRYAIAAHRIRLALHLMPNVKRLKHNLACVRYSRGEHVEASRVFSALREDREIPEAALNLGLYLDDVMGQGNRALSLYQEYLKHGGIASEVARRRIRRKERIFGR
;
A
#
# COMPACT_ATOMS: atom_id res chain seq x y z
N MET A 1 7.33 -43.00 44.09
CA MET A 1 7.14 -41.82 43.23
C MET A 1 8.52 -41.43 42.68
N MET A 2 8.88 -41.99 41.52
CA MET A 2 10.23 -41.92 40.93
C MET A 2 10.38 -40.69 40.03
N PHE A 3 11.54 -40.04 40.11
CA PHE A 3 11.84 -38.74 39.49
C PHE A 3 11.86 -38.76 37.95
N VAL A 4 10.93 -38.04 37.31
CA VAL A 4 10.99 -37.63 35.89
C VAL A 4 11.95 -36.44 35.74
N LYS A 5 13.24 -36.63 36.03
CA LYS A 5 14.28 -35.57 35.94
C LYS A 5 15.13 -35.62 34.65
N GLY A 6 15.11 -36.72 33.89
CA GLY A 6 15.99 -36.90 32.72
C GLY A 6 15.46 -36.31 31.41
N ALA A 7 14.17 -36.44 31.10
CA ALA A 7 13.61 -36.00 29.81
C ALA A 7 13.56 -34.47 29.66
N ASN A 8 13.25 -33.77 30.75
CA ASN A 8 13.19 -32.30 30.77
C ASN A 8 14.55 -31.63 30.55
N ASP A 9 15.65 -32.24 31.04
CA ASP A 9 17.00 -31.69 30.85
C ASP A 9 17.42 -31.73 29.38
N VAL A 10 17.07 -32.80 28.67
CA VAL A 10 17.42 -32.95 27.26
C VAL A 10 16.56 -32.05 26.36
N ALA A 11 15.26 -31.93 26.65
CA ALA A 11 14.38 -30.99 25.93
C ALA A 11 14.83 -29.53 26.12
N LEU A 12 15.30 -29.17 27.32
CA LEU A 12 15.84 -27.85 27.62
C LEU A 12 17.13 -27.55 26.87
N ARG A 13 18.03 -28.54 26.68
CA ARG A 13 19.25 -28.36 25.87
C ARG A 13 18.92 -28.01 24.42
N TRP A 14 17.94 -28.70 23.82
CA TRP A 14 17.48 -28.37 22.47
C TRP A 14 16.81 -27.00 22.41
N LEU A 15 16.09 -26.59 23.45
CA LEU A 15 15.55 -25.24 23.56
C LEU A 15 16.67 -24.18 23.59
N VAL A 16 17.69 -24.37 24.43
CA VAL A 16 18.83 -23.46 24.55
C VAL A 16 19.63 -23.42 23.25
N GLN A 17 19.90 -24.57 22.64
CA GLN A 17 20.58 -24.66 21.35
C GLN A 17 19.80 -23.93 20.25
N GLY A 18 18.48 -24.11 20.19
CA GLY A 18 17.65 -23.38 19.25
C GLY A 18 17.68 -21.88 19.52
N ALA A 19 17.68 -21.45 20.78
CA ALA A 19 17.78 -20.04 21.14
C ALA A 19 19.13 -19.44 20.74
N ILE A 20 20.23 -20.18 20.92
CA ILE A 20 21.59 -19.79 20.50
C ILE A 20 21.61 -19.59 18.98
N HIS A 21 21.17 -20.59 18.21
CA HIS A 21 21.10 -20.48 16.75
C HIS A 21 20.23 -19.29 16.32
N ALA A 22 19.09 -19.05 16.98
CA ALA A 22 18.23 -17.91 16.70
C ALA A 22 18.90 -16.56 17.00
N ILE A 23 19.69 -16.45 18.08
CA ILE A 23 20.46 -15.25 18.43
C ILE A 23 21.51 -14.94 17.35
N PHE A 24 22.14 -15.97 16.77
CA PHE A 24 23.12 -15.82 15.69
C PHE A 24 22.49 -15.70 14.29
N GLY A 25 21.15 -15.68 14.18
CA GLY A 25 20.46 -15.60 12.90
C GLY A 25 20.49 -16.90 12.08
N GLU A 26 20.89 -18.00 12.71
CA GLU A 26 20.91 -19.36 12.14
C GLU A 26 19.53 -20.01 12.31
N TYR A 27 18.55 -19.50 11.58
CA TYR A 27 17.16 -19.86 11.84
C TYR A 27 16.81 -21.31 11.48
N ASP A 28 17.39 -21.91 10.43
CA ASP A 28 17.10 -23.30 10.07
C ASP A 28 17.60 -24.30 11.14
N PRO A 29 18.84 -24.19 11.67
CA PRO A 29 19.26 -24.92 12.86
C PRO A 29 18.40 -24.63 14.08
N ALA A 30 18.01 -23.36 14.29
CA ALA A 30 17.15 -22.98 15.40
C ALA A 30 15.80 -23.71 15.36
N ILE A 31 15.13 -23.68 14.21
CA ILE A 31 13.84 -24.35 13.98
C ILE A 31 13.96 -25.85 14.24
N SER A 32 15.02 -26.48 13.74
CA SER A 32 15.28 -27.91 13.93
C SER A 32 15.44 -28.27 15.40
N ALA A 33 16.23 -27.48 16.13
CA ALA A 33 16.43 -27.66 17.57
C ALA A 33 15.12 -27.46 18.36
N PHE A 34 14.30 -26.47 18.01
CA PHE A 34 13.01 -26.27 18.66
C PHE A 34 11.99 -27.38 18.35
N ALA A 35 11.99 -27.92 17.13
CA ALA A 35 11.16 -29.07 16.79
C ALA A 35 11.54 -30.30 17.63
N GLU A 36 12.82 -30.49 17.89
CA GLU A 36 13.34 -31.58 18.71
C GLU A 36 13.01 -31.38 20.21
N ALA A 37 13.13 -30.15 20.72
CA ALA A 37 12.68 -29.80 22.08
C ALA A 37 11.19 -30.15 22.27
N LYS A 38 10.35 -29.83 21.28
CA LYS A 38 8.92 -30.15 21.29
C LYS A 38 8.65 -31.66 21.25
N LYS A 39 9.36 -32.42 20.39
CA LYS A 39 9.24 -33.89 20.34
C LYS A 39 9.56 -34.54 21.70
N ARG A 40 10.47 -33.94 22.47
CA ARG A 40 10.91 -34.43 23.78
C ARG A 40 10.04 -33.98 24.95
N GLY A 41 8.81 -33.54 24.67
CA GLY A 41 7.80 -33.28 25.70
C GLY A 41 7.94 -31.93 26.39
N LEU A 42 8.71 -30.99 25.84
CA LEU A 42 8.63 -29.60 26.31
C LEU A 42 7.23 -29.08 26.00
N GLU A 43 6.37 -29.05 27.02
CA GLU A 43 5.01 -28.53 26.90
C GLU A 43 5.01 -27.04 26.50
N GLN A 44 3.85 -26.54 26.07
CA GLN A 44 3.69 -25.14 25.67
C GLN A 44 3.96 -24.19 26.84
N GLY A 45 5.23 -23.82 27.03
CA GLY A 45 5.67 -22.76 27.92
C GLY A 45 5.86 -21.43 27.18
N GLU A 46 6.03 -20.35 27.94
CA GLU A 46 6.28 -19.01 27.44
C GLU A 46 7.47 -18.95 26.47
N ALA A 47 8.56 -19.68 26.77
CA ALA A 47 9.74 -19.75 25.92
C ALA A 47 9.43 -20.32 24.52
N LEU A 48 8.71 -21.44 24.45
CA LEU A 48 8.33 -22.07 23.18
C LEU A 48 7.43 -21.13 22.35
N TYR A 49 6.54 -20.38 22.99
CA TYR A 49 5.70 -19.39 22.32
C TYR A 49 6.54 -18.26 21.70
N ALA A 50 7.45 -17.66 22.48
CA ALA A 50 8.33 -16.59 22.01
C ALA A 50 9.19 -17.04 20.82
N ILE A 51 9.69 -18.27 20.88
CA ILE A 51 10.43 -18.92 19.81
C ILE A 51 9.60 -19.09 18.53
N GLN A 52 8.35 -19.52 18.65
CA GLN A 52 7.48 -19.68 17.49
C GLN A 52 7.14 -18.32 16.85
N LEU A 53 7.06 -17.24 17.63
CA LEU A 53 6.96 -15.89 17.09
C LEU A 53 8.23 -15.49 16.32
N SER A 54 9.42 -15.78 16.86
CA SER A 54 10.69 -15.53 16.16
C SER A 54 10.80 -16.33 14.87
N HIS A 55 10.38 -17.60 14.87
CA HIS A 55 10.31 -18.43 13.67
C HIS A 55 9.33 -17.83 12.65
N ALA A 56 8.14 -17.41 13.06
CA ALA A 56 7.20 -16.73 12.17
C ALA A 56 7.80 -15.45 11.56
N ALA A 57 8.50 -14.64 12.36
CA ALA A 57 9.20 -13.45 11.88
C ALA A 57 10.29 -13.79 10.86
N HIS A 58 11.04 -14.88 11.08
CA HIS A 58 12.02 -15.36 10.12
C HIS A 58 11.36 -15.80 8.81
N LEU A 59 10.29 -16.59 8.87
CA LEU A 59 9.53 -17.01 7.68
C LEU A 59 9.03 -15.79 6.88
N ILE A 60 8.55 -14.74 7.55
CA ILE A 60 8.17 -13.48 6.90
C ILE A 60 9.38 -12.84 6.20
N SER A 61 10.55 -12.81 6.84
CA SER A 61 11.79 -12.24 6.25
C SER A 61 12.26 -13.01 5.00
N LYS A 62 11.97 -14.32 4.92
CA LYS A 62 12.24 -15.19 3.77
C LYS A 62 11.09 -15.25 2.75
N ALA A 63 10.09 -14.38 2.89
CA ALA A 63 8.88 -14.36 2.06
C ALA A 63 8.03 -15.65 2.10
N HIS A 64 8.21 -16.51 3.11
CA HIS A 64 7.42 -17.72 3.34
C HIS A 64 6.10 -17.41 4.07
N TYR A 65 5.32 -16.46 3.52
CA TYR A 65 4.18 -15.87 4.23
C TYR A 65 3.06 -16.87 4.55
N ARG A 66 2.79 -17.84 3.67
CA ARG A 66 1.78 -18.89 3.94
C ARG A 66 2.16 -19.74 5.16
N ALA A 67 3.43 -20.13 5.25
CA ALA A 67 3.95 -20.89 6.38
C ALA A 67 3.88 -20.05 7.67
N ALA A 68 4.29 -18.79 7.62
CA ALA A 68 4.18 -17.86 8.74
C ALA A 68 2.73 -17.71 9.23
N ALA A 69 1.78 -17.50 8.32
CA ALA A 69 0.36 -17.36 8.65
C ALA A 69 -0.19 -18.63 9.33
N ASN A 70 0.15 -19.81 8.78
CA ASN A 70 -0.28 -21.09 9.34
C ASN A 70 0.30 -21.32 10.74
N LEU A 71 1.58 -20.98 10.94
CA LEU A 71 2.23 -21.06 12.25
C LEU A 71 1.53 -20.15 13.25
N LEU A 72 1.39 -18.86 12.92
CA LEU A 72 0.79 -17.84 13.79
C LEU A 72 -0.66 -18.16 14.18
N LYS A 73 -1.46 -18.69 13.25
CA LYS A 73 -2.86 -19.09 13.51
C LYS A 73 -2.99 -20.30 14.44
N ARG A 74 -2.01 -21.21 14.41
CA ARG A 74 -2.00 -22.42 15.24
C ARG A 74 -1.47 -22.18 16.65
N LEU A 75 -0.86 -21.03 16.91
CA LEU A 75 -0.45 -20.66 18.26
C LEU A 75 -1.69 -20.52 19.14
N ARG A 76 -1.73 -21.29 20.23
CA ARG A 76 -2.74 -21.12 21.29
C ARG A 76 -2.60 -19.73 21.92
N ALA A 77 -3.54 -19.31 22.76
CA ALA A 77 -3.37 -18.06 23.48
C ALA A 77 -2.06 -18.09 24.28
N PRO A 78 -1.26 -17.00 24.27
CA PRO A 78 -0.01 -16.99 25.03
C PRO A 78 -0.29 -17.03 26.52
N ILE A 79 0.55 -17.74 27.28
CA ILE A 79 0.54 -17.70 28.75
C ILE A 79 0.84 -16.27 29.21
N ASN A 80 1.78 -15.59 28.55
CA ASN A 80 2.08 -14.17 28.80
C ASN A 80 1.31 -13.27 27.81
N PRO A 81 0.35 -12.44 28.29
CA PRO A 81 -0.42 -11.53 27.44
C PRO A 81 0.44 -10.55 26.61
N LYS A 82 1.69 -10.28 27.02
CA LYS A 82 2.62 -9.40 26.31
C LYS A 82 3.01 -9.92 24.92
N HIS A 83 2.83 -11.21 24.63
CA HIS A 83 3.15 -11.77 23.32
C HIS A 83 2.01 -11.68 22.29
N GLU A 84 0.76 -11.46 22.72
CA GLU A 84 -0.38 -11.33 21.81
C GLU A 84 -0.24 -10.17 20.81
N PRO A 85 0.23 -8.97 21.22
CA PRO A 85 0.51 -7.87 20.30
C PRO A 85 1.56 -8.22 19.25
N VAL A 86 2.59 -8.97 19.62
CA VAL A 86 3.64 -9.40 18.67
C VAL A 86 3.05 -10.38 17.66
N ARG A 87 2.26 -11.38 18.13
CA ARG A 87 1.55 -12.29 17.23
C ARG A 87 0.63 -11.54 16.27
N ALA A 88 -0.17 -10.61 16.78
CA ALA A 88 -1.11 -9.82 15.98
C ALA A 88 -0.39 -8.95 14.94
N ALA A 89 0.74 -8.34 15.32
CA ALA A 89 1.60 -7.56 14.43
C ALA A 89 2.17 -8.41 13.29
N LEU A 90 2.77 -9.56 13.62
CA LEU A 90 3.33 -10.48 12.62
C LEU A 90 2.24 -11.01 11.67
N LEU A 91 1.05 -11.33 12.20
CA LEU A 91 -0.06 -11.79 11.37
C LEU A 91 -0.58 -10.69 10.43
N ALA A 92 -0.66 -9.44 10.91
CA ALA A 92 -1.03 -8.29 10.08
C ALA A 92 -0.03 -8.07 8.93
N ILE A 93 1.28 -8.12 9.21
CA ILE A 93 2.34 -8.02 8.18
C ILE A 93 2.23 -9.18 7.19
N THR A 94 1.97 -10.39 7.69
CA THR A 94 1.85 -11.58 6.83
C THR A 94 0.70 -11.44 5.85
N TYR A 95 -0.48 -11.02 6.33
CA TYR A 95 -1.65 -10.74 5.49
C TYR A 95 -1.41 -9.63 4.47
N LEU A 96 -0.75 -8.55 4.90
CA LEU A 96 -0.36 -7.45 4.02
C LEU A 96 0.49 -7.95 2.84
N ASN A 97 1.54 -8.72 3.11
CA ASN A 97 2.44 -9.23 2.07
C ASN A 97 1.79 -10.29 1.18
N MET A 98 0.88 -11.08 1.73
CA MET A 98 0.09 -12.06 0.96
C MET A 98 -1.02 -11.42 0.12
N GLN A 99 -1.35 -10.13 0.34
CA GLN A 99 -2.46 -9.45 -0.31
C GLN A 99 -3.83 -10.10 -0.01
N VAL A 100 -4.00 -10.66 1.20
CA VAL A 100 -5.24 -11.33 1.63
C VAL A 100 -5.68 -10.90 3.02
N GLY A 101 -6.96 -11.11 3.35
CA GLY A 101 -7.44 -10.95 4.73
C GLY A 101 -7.40 -9.51 5.25
N PHE A 102 -7.49 -8.50 4.37
CA PHE A 102 -7.46 -7.08 4.74
C PHE A 102 -8.50 -6.72 5.80
N GLU A 103 -9.67 -7.36 5.80
CA GLU A 103 -10.72 -7.16 6.81
C GLU A 103 -10.29 -7.52 8.24
N GLN A 104 -9.31 -8.41 8.39
CA GLN A 104 -8.83 -8.84 9.71
C GLN A 104 -7.78 -7.89 10.28
N ILE A 105 -7.05 -7.17 9.42
CA ILE A 105 -5.92 -6.33 9.80
C ILE A 105 -6.32 -5.20 10.78
N PRO A 106 -7.45 -4.46 10.60
CA PRO A 106 -7.85 -3.42 11.56
C PRO A 106 -8.03 -3.94 12.99
N ALA A 107 -8.63 -5.12 13.14
CA ALA A 107 -8.80 -5.75 14.45
C ALA A 107 -7.46 -6.17 15.06
N LEU A 108 -6.53 -6.71 14.24
CA LEU A 108 -5.18 -7.04 14.67
C LEU A 108 -4.42 -5.78 15.13
N LEU A 109 -4.42 -4.72 14.33
CA LEU A 109 -3.76 -3.45 14.68
C LEU A 109 -4.35 -2.81 15.94
N LYS A 110 -5.66 -2.94 16.18
CA LYS A 110 -6.29 -2.50 17.43
C LYS A 110 -5.74 -3.24 18.65
N ARG A 111 -5.51 -4.55 18.55
CA ARG A 111 -4.87 -5.35 19.63
C ARG A 111 -3.44 -4.92 19.87
N VAL A 112 -2.70 -4.60 18.80
CA VAL A 112 -1.33 -4.10 18.92
C VAL A 112 -1.32 -2.74 19.65
N ARG A 113 -2.15 -1.79 19.20
CA ARG A 113 -2.22 -0.44 19.78
C ARG A 113 -2.51 -0.45 21.28
N ARG A 114 -3.45 -1.29 21.74
CA ARG A 114 -3.84 -1.39 23.16
C ARG A 114 -2.68 -1.77 24.09
N ASN A 115 -1.66 -2.43 23.58
CA ASN A 115 -0.60 -3.01 24.39
C ASN A 115 0.80 -2.46 24.06
N LEU A 116 0.89 -1.46 23.19
CA LEU A 116 2.14 -0.83 22.76
C LEU A 116 2.90 -0.21 23.94
N SER A 117 2.21 0.38 24.90
CA SER A 117 2.80 1.04 26.08
C SER A 117 3.57 0.08 27.00
N ASN A 118 3.27 -1.22 26.95
CA ASN A 118 3.74 -2.21 27.93
C ASN A 118 4.84 -3.15 27.39
N SER A 119 5.41 -2.82 26.22
CA SER A 119 6.26 -3.74 25.45
C SER A 119 7.71 -3.28 25.31
N HIS A 120 8.66 -4.19 25.53
CA HIS A 120 10.09 -3.96 25.40
C HIS A 120 10.57 -4.22 23.96
N TRP A 121 11.31 -3.26 23.41
CA TRP A 121 12.10 -3.26 22.15
C TRP A 121 11.43 -3.72 20.84
N GLY A 122 10.88 -4.93 20.74
CA GLY A 122 10.40 -5.52 19.48
C GLY A 122 9.20 -4.79 18.84
N LEU A 123 8.32 -4.18 19.65
CA LEU A 123 7.20 -3.39 19.11
C LEU A 123 7.58 -1.96 18.73
N LYS A 124 8.77 -1.45 19.07
CA LYS A 124 9.17 -0.09 18.67
C LYS A 124 9.29 0.04 17.15
N LEU A 125 9.87 -0.98 16.50
CA LEU A 125 9.94 -1.06 15.04
C LEU A 125 8.54 -1.16 14.42
N PHE A 126 7.65 -1.94 15.03
CA PHE A 126 6.27 -2.05 14.56
C PHE A 126 5.48 -0.75 14.73
N ASN A 127 5.68 -0.04 15.85
CA ASN A 127 5.02 1.24 16.14
C ASN A 127 5.27 2.28 15.04
N ARG A 128 6.46 2.26 14.43
CA ARG A 128 6.81 3.12 13.29
C ARG A 128 5.89 2.89 12.10
N ASP A 129 5.56 1.64 11.79
CA ASP A 129 4.85 1.27 10.55
C ASP A 129 3.35 0.98 10.77
N ILE A 130 2.82 0.99 12.00
CA ILE A 130 1.38 0.73 12.26
C ILE A 130 0.46 1.61 11.43
N GLU A 131 0.76 2.92 11.37
CA GLU A 131 -0.09 3.87 10.66
C GLU A 131 0.05 3.72 9.14
N LEU A 132 1.25 3.35 8.65
CA LEU A 132 1.46 2.99 7.25
C LEU A 132 0.67 1.72 6.86
N ILE A 133 0.71 0.67 7.70
CA ILE A 133 -0.04 -0.58 7.48
C ILE A 133 -1.55 -0.31 7.52
N ALA A 134 -2.03 0.47 8.49
CA ALA A 134 -3.43 0.87 8.58
C ALA A 134 -3.87 1.65 7.34
N GLY A 135 -3.04 2.60 6.90
CA GLY A 135 -3.26 3.40 5.70
C GLY A 135 -3.41 2.55 4.45
N TYR A 136 -2.44 1.66 4.20
CA TYR A 136 -2.50 0.74 3.06
C TYR A 136 -3.69 -0.22 3.14
N THR A 137 -3.99 -0.74 4.33
CA THR A 137 -5.13 -1.64 4.54
C THR A 137 -6.43 -0.95 4.16
N HIS A 138 -6.67 0.26 4.67
CA HIS A 138 -7.89 1.00 4.34
C HIS A 138 -7.96 1.40 2.88
N TYR A 139 -6.82 1.71 2.25
CA TYR A 139 -6.76 1.94 0.81
C TYR A 139 -7.22 0.72 0.02
N ARG A 140 -6.74 -0.48 0.39
CA ARG A 140 -7.13 -1.74 -0.25
C ARG A 140 -8.58 -2.17 -0.01
N LEU A 141 -9.19 -1.66 1.07
CA LEU A 141 -10.62 -1.83 1.38
C LEU A 141 -11.50 -0.76 0.72
N GLY A 142 -10.96 0.10 -0.14
CA GLY A 142 -11.72 1.19 -0.78
C GLY A 142 -12.22 2.24 0.21
N ASN A 143 -11.52 2.42 1.34
CA ASN A 143 -11.83 3.42 2.35
C ASN A 143 -10.74 4.49 2.38
N GLU A 144 -10.73 5.33 1.36
CA GLU A 144 -9.66 6.27 1.06
C GLU A 144 -9.59 7.40 2.10
N GLN A 145 -10.72 7.79 2.71
CA GLN A 145 -10.71 8.80 3.78
C GLN A 145 -9.99 8.28 5.03
N LYS A 146 -10.24 7.03 5.44
CA LYS A 146 -9.47 6.42 6.54
C LYS A 146 -8.02 6.19 6.14
N ALA A 147 -7.77 5.79 4.90
CA ALA A 147 -6.41 5.63 4.39
C ALA A 147 -5.62 6.94 4.48
N GLN A 148 -6.18 8.05 3.98
CA GLN A 148 -5.60 9.39 4.05
C GLN A 148 -5.24 9.75 5.49
N LYS A 149 -6.21 9.64 6.43
CA LYS A 149 -6.01 9.98 7.84
C LYS A 149 -4.84 9.22 8.47
N HIS A 150 -4.75 7.91 8.23
CA HIS A 150 -3.66 7.09 8.77
C HIS A 150 -2.31 7.46 8.16
N LEU A 151 -2.26 7.75 6.86
CA LEU A 151 -1.02 8.10 6.17
C LEU A 151 -0.52 9.51 6.52
N GLU A 152 -1.41 10.47 6.73
CA GLU A 152 -1.06 11.77 7.29
C GLU A 152 -0.48 11.64 8.69
N LEU A 153 -1.09 10.80 9.54
CA LEU A 153 -0.57 10.53 10.88
C LEU A 153 0.81 9.85 10.83
N HIS A 154 1.03 8.94 9.88
CA HIS A 154 2.35 8.33 9.63
C HIS A 154 3.38 9.39 9.26
N LEU A 155 3.09 10.24 8.27
CA LEU A 155 4.02 11.25 7.78
C LEU A 155 4.24 12.41 8.77
N LYS A 156 3.29 12.67 9.67
CA LYS A 156 3.51 13.58 10.81
C LYS A 156 4.64 13.10 11.71
N LYS A 157 4.78 11.77 11.88
CA LYS A 157 5.84 11.15 12.69
C LYS A 157 7.11 10.84 11.87
N HIS A 158 6.95 10.57 10.58
CA HIS A 158 7.99 10.07 9.69
C HIS A 158 7.99 10.83 8.36
N SER A 159 8.24 12.14 8.41
CA SER A 159 8.10 13.06 7.27
C SER A 159 9.00 12.75 6.08
N THR A 160 10.06 11.95 6.26
CA THR A 160 10.99 11.54 5.21
C THR A 160 10.68 10.15 4.61
N ASP A 161 9.64 9.44 5.09
CA ASP A 161 9.32 8.10 4.57
C ASP A 161 8.67 8.15 3.18
N ASN A 162 9.47 7.85 2.16
CA ASN A 162 9.04 7.82 0.76
C ASN A 162 7.95 6.77 0.47
N ARG A 163 7.82 5.71 1.27
CA ARG A 163 6.72 4.74 1.11
C ARG A 163 5.39 5.40 1.49
N GLY A 164 5.38 6.08 2.63
CA GLY A 164 4.21 6.86 3.09
C GLY A 164 3.83 7.97 2.12
N LYS A 165 4.81 8.74 1.62
CA LYS A 165 4.57 9.81 0.63
C LYS A 165 3.93 9.29 -0.66
N ARG A 166 4.49 8.21 -1.23
CA ARG A 166 3.96 7.60 -2.47
C ARG A 166 2.54 7.09 -2.29
N LEU A 167 2.28 6.40 -1.19
CA LEU A 167 0.94 5.86 -0.91
C LEU A 167 -0.07 6.97 -0.65
N LEU A 168 0.29 8.00 0.14
CA LEU A 168 -0.60 9.15 0.38
C LEU A 168 -0.87 9.93 -0.92
N ALA A 169 0.13 10.16 -1.76
CA ALA A 169 -0.06 10.80 -3.05
C ALA A 169 -1.02 10.00 -3.95
N SER A 170 -0.96 8.67 -3.92
CA SER A 170 -1.87 7.79 -4.67
C SER A 170 -3.31 7.92 -4.15
N VAL A 171 -3.50 7.82 -2.83
CA VAL A 171 -4.81 7.99 -2.17
C VAL A 171 -5.42 9.36 -2.47
N LEU A 172 -4.62 10.43 -2.39
CA LEU A 172 -5.05 11.79 -2.71
C LEU A 172 -5.43 11.95 -4.19
N GLY A 173 -4.73 11.27 -5.09
CA GLY A 173 -5.06 11.23 -6.53
C GLY A 173 -6.44 10.63 -6.78
N GLU A 174 -6.73 9.46 -6.22
CA GLU A 174 -8.03 8.80 -6.37
C GLU A 174 -9.18 9.60 -5.73
N LEU A 175 -8.94 10.15 -4.54
CA LEU A 175 -9.91 11.04 -3.89
C LEU A 175 -10.20 12.29 -4.73
N ALA A 176 -9.19 12.84 -5.40
CA ALA A 176 -9.35 13.97 -6.29
C ALA A 176 -10.13 13.62 -7.56
N GLU A 177 -9.93 12.42 -8.12
CA GLU A 177 -10.72 11.95 -9.27
C GLU A 177 -12.20 11.83 -8.89
N ARG A 178 -12.52 11.32 -7.70
CA ARG A 178 -13.91 11.28 -7.19
C ARG A 178 -14.50 12.68 -7.01
N ASP A 179 -13.73 13.61 -6.47
CA ASP A 179 -14.18 15.00 -6.34
C ASP A 179 -14.38 15.66 -7.70
N TYR A 180 -13.53 15.36 -8.67
CA TYR A 180 -13.66 15.86 -10.03
C TYR A 180 -14.97 15.39 -10.68
N VAL A 181 -15.27 14.08 -10.58
CA VAL A 181 -16.54 13.50 -11.07
C VAL A 181 -17.74 14.11 -10.35
N ALA A 182 -17.61 14.41 -9.05
CA ALA A 182 -18.65 15.08 -8.27
C ALA A 182 -18.69 16.62 -8.50
N HIS A 183 -17.98 17.15 -9.50
CA HIS A 183 -17.87 18.58 -9.80
C HIS A 183 -17.34 19.46 -8.66
N ARG A 184 -16.68 18.87 -7.65
CA ARG A 184 -16.04 19.57 -6.53
C ARG A 184 -14.61 19.99 -6.88
N TYR A 185 -14.48 20.78 -7.95
CA TYR A 185 -13.19 21.10 -8.58
C TYR A 185 -12.18 21.77 -7.64
N ALA A 186 -12.64 22.62 -6.71
CA ALA A 186 -11.75 23.26 -5.73
C ALA A 186 -11.07 22.22 -4.81
N ILE A 187 -11.83 21.23 -4.34
CA ILE A 187 -11.34 20.16 -3.46
C ILE A 187 -10.41 19.23 -4.26
N ALA A 188 -10.80 18.87 -5.47
CA ALA A 188 -9.98 18.05 -6.38
C ALA A 188 -8.61 18.71 -6.63
N ALA A 189 -8.60 20.00 -6.99
CA ALA A 189 -7.36 20.75 -7.24
C ALA A 189 -6.48 20.80 -5.98
N HIS A 190 -7.07 21.03 -4.80
CA HIS A 190 -6.33 21.04 -3.54
C HIS A 190 -5.66 19.69 -3.27
N ARG A 191 -6.40 18.57 -3.38
CA ARG A 191 -5.86 17.23 -3.18
C ARG A 191 -4.74 16.88 -4.17
N ILE A 192 -4.89 17.24 -5.45
CA ILE A 192 -3.83 17.01 -6.44
C ILE A 192 -2.58 17.83 -6.14
N ARG A 193 -2.72 19.09 -5.69
CA ARG A 193 -1.57 19.91 -5.27
C ARG A 193 -0.85 19.31 -4.07
N LEU A 194 -1.58 18.80 -3.07
CA LEU A 194 -0.99 18.08 -1.96
C LEU A 194 -0.24 16.82 -2.44
N ALA A 195 -0.84 16.05 -3.34
CA ALA A 195 -0.19 14.87 -3.91
C ALA A 195 1.09 15.21 -4.70
N LEU A 196 1.07 16.29 -5.49
CA LEU A 196 2.24 16.82 -6.21
C LEU A 196 3.29 17.40 -5.26
N HIS A 197 2.91 17.97 -4.13
CA HIS A 197 3.88 18.40 -3.12
C HIS A 197 4.66 17.21 -2.54
N LEU A 198 3.98 16.08 -2.33
CA LEU A 198 4.61 14.84 -1.88
C LEU A 198 5.45 14.17 -2.99
N MET A 199 4.98 14.25 -4.23
CA MET A 199 5.54 13.58 -5.41
C MET A 199 5.53 14.52 -6.65
N PRO A 200 6.51 15.43 -6.79
CA PRO A 200 6.45 16.52 -7.79
C PRO A 200 6.49 16.10 -9.26
N ASN A 201 7.02 14.90 -9.54
CA ASN A 201 7.29 14.44 -10.90
C ASN A 201 6.25 13.46 -11.44
N VAL A 202 5.12 13.27 -10.75
CA VAL A 202 4.06 12.37 -11.22
C VAL A 202 3.26 13.06 -12.32
N LYS A 203 3.56 12.72 -13.56
CA LYS A 203 2.97 13.33 -14.76
C LYS A 203 1.44 13.18 -14.79
N ARG A 204 0.91 12.02 -14.37
CA ARG A 204 -0.55 11.78 -14.28
C ARG A 204 -1.25 12.76 -13.35
N LEU A 205 -0.64 13.12 -12.21
CA LEU A 205 -1.18 14.15 -11.32
C LEU A 205 -1.14 15.55 -11.96
N LYS A 206 -0.08 15.88 -12.71
CA LYS A 206 -0.01 17.14 -13.48
C LYS A 206 -1.12 17.22 -14.54
N HIS A 207 -1.32 16.13 -15.28
CA HIS A 207 -2.41 16.00 -16.25
C HIS A 207 -3.78 16.17 -15.58
N ASN A 208 -4.03 15.47 -14.46
CA ASN A 208 -5.30 15.57 -13.76
C ASN A 208 -5.54 17.00 -13.24
N LEU A 209 -4.52 17.68 -12.72
CA LEU A 209 -4.66 19.10 -12.32
C LEU A 209 -5.04 19.98 -13.52
N ALA A 210 -4.45 19.74 -14.70
CA ALA A 210 -4.82 20.44 -15.92
C ALA A 210 -6.27 20.17 -16.35
N CYS A 211 -6.77 18.95 -16.17
CA CYS A 211 -8.20 18.64 -16.38
C CYS A 211 -9.09 19.44 -15.44
N VAL A 212 -8.73 19.53 -14.14
CA VAL A 212 -9.48 20.35 -13.18
C VAL A 212 -9.47 21.84 -13.58
N ARG A 213 -8.32 22.35 -14.02
CA ARG A 213 -8.18 23.74 -14.51
C ARG A 213 -9.07 24.00 -15.73
N TYR A 214 -9.03 23.10 -16.70
CA TYR A 214 -9.86 23.19 -17.90
C TYR A 214 -11.36 23.24 -17.54
N SER A 215 -11.82 22.39 -16.63
CA SER A 215 -13.21 22.39 -16.15
C SER A 215 -13.62 23.64 -15.36
N ARG A 216 -12.65 24.43 -14.90
CA ARG A 216 -12.87 25.73 -14.23
C ARG A 216 -12.76 26.93 -15.18
N GLY A 217 -12.60 26.69 -16.48
CA GLY A 217 -12.44 27.75 -17.50
C GLY A 217 -11.01 28.23 -17.69
N GLU A 218 -10.04 27.70 -16.95
CA GLU A 218 -8.60 28.04 -17.07
C GLU A 218 -7.97 27.28 -18.27
N HIS A 219 -8.53 27.49 -19.47
CA HIS A 219 -8.25 26.68 -20.65
C HIS A 219 -6.83 26.86 -21.21
N VAL A 220 -6.31 28.09 -21.18
CA VAL A 220 -4.96 28.42 -21.72
C VAL A 220 -3.89 27.70 -20.90
N GLU A 221 -3.96 27.79 -19.58
CA GLU A 221 -3.03 27.18 -18.64
C GLU A 221 -3.10 25.65 -18.70
N ALA A 222 -4.30 25.09 -18.83
CA ALA A 222 -4.49 23.66 -19.02
C ALA A 222 -3.85 23.18 -20.34
N SER A 223 -4.06 23.92 -21.45
CA SER A 223 -3.53 23.55 -22.76
C SER A 223 -2.00 23.47 -22.79
N ARG A 224 -1.29 24.35 -22.06
CA ARG A 224 0.17 24.30 -21.95
C ARG A 224 0.65 22.98 -21.34
N VAL A 225 -0.05 22.50 -20.31
CA VAL A 225 0.26 21.22 -19.66
C VAL A 225 -0.07 20.05 -20.60
N PHE A 226 -1.22 20.07 -21.26
CA PHE A 226 -1.56 19.03 -22.23
C PHE A 226 -0.54 18.95 -23.37
N SER A 227 -0.12 20.09 -23.91
CA SER A 227 0.92 20.14 -24.95
C SER A 227 2.25 19.57 -24.48
N ALA A 228 2.67 19.85 -23.24
CA ALA A 228 3.91 19.34 -22.67
C ALA A 228 3.87 17.83 -22.40
N LEU A 229 2.68 17.24 -22.26
CA LEU A 229 2.49 15.82 -21.95
C LEU A 229 2.01 14.98 -23.15
N ARG A 230 1.66 15.59 -24.29
CA ARG A 230 1.02 14.89 -25.42
C ARG A 230 1.83 13.73 -25.98
N GLU A 231 3.17 13.87 -26.02
CA GLU A 231 4.09 12.87 -26.60
C GLU A 231 4.37 11.73 -25.61
N ASP A 232 3.84 11.84 -24.39
CA ASP A 232 3.96 10.81 -23.36
C ASP A 232 2.94 9.69 -23.58
N ARG A 233 3.43 8.51 -23.96
CA ARG A 233 2.61 7.33 -24.16
C ARG A 233 1.91 6.83 -22.89
N GLU A 234 2.36 7.25 -21.69
CA GLU A 234 1.69 6.92 -20.43
C GLU A 234 0.44 7.79 -20.16
N ILE A 235 0.27 8.88 -20.92
CA ILE A 235 -0.84 9.84 -20.80
C ILE A 235 -1.36 10.21 -22.20
N PRO A 236 -1.89 9.24 -22.98
CA PRO A 236 -2.45 9.54 -24.29
C PRO A 236 -3.58 10.59 -24.19
N GLU A 237 -4.30 10.65 -23.06
CA GLU A 237 -5.38 11.61 -22.80
C GLU A 237 -4.93 13.07 -22.95
N ALA A 238 -3.63 13.38 -22.81
CA ALA A 238 -3.11 14.72 -23.03
C ALA A 238 -3.32 15.19 -24.49
N ALA A 239 -3.13 14.30 -25.48
CA ALA A 239 -3.39 14.62 -26.89
C ALA A 239 -4.87 14.87 -27.14
N LEU A 240 -5.75 14.03 -26.58
CA LEU A 240 -7.20 14.21 -26.66
C LEU A 240 -7.64 15.55 -26.07
N ASN A 241 -7.17 15.88 -24.86
CA ASN A 241 -7.56 17.09 -24.15
C ASN A 241 -7.02 18.36 -24.83
N LEU A 242 -5.82 18.32 -25.42
CA LEU A 242 -5.34 19.40 -26.27
C LEU A 242 -6.21 19.55 -27.53
N GLY A 243 -6.64 18.43 -28.13
CA GLY A 243 -7.57 18.44 -29.26
C GLY A 243 -8.90 19.09 -28.92
N LEU A 244 -9.48 18.77 -27.76
CA LEU A 244 -10.70 19.42 -27.26
C LEU A 244 -10.52 20.93 -27.05
N TYR A 245 -9.38 21.38 -26.51
CA TYR A 245 -9.07 22.80 -26.40
C TYR A 245 -9.02 23.49 -27.78
N LEU A 246 -8.30 22.91 -28.74
CA LEU A 246 -8.18 23.48 -30.08
C LEU A 246 -9.53 23.52 -30.79
N ASP A 247 -10.38 22.52 -30.59
CA ASP A 247 -11.71 22.43 -31.19
C ASP A 247 -12.69 23.42 -30.54
N ASP A 248 -12.91 23.28 -29.24
CA ASP A 248 -14.01 23.92 -28.52
C ASP A 248 -13.70 25.38 -28.14
N VAL A 249 -12.42 25.76 -28.00
CA VAL A 249 -12.02 27.10 -27.53
C VAL A 249 -11.39 27.93 -28.64
N MET A 250 -10.50 27.35 -29.45
CA MET A 250 -9.73 28.10 -30.45
C MET A 250 -10.35 28.04 -31.85
N GLY A 251 -11.35 27.19 -32.09
CA GLY A 251 -11.94 26.99 -33.42
C GLY A 251 -10.99 26.35 -34.44
N GLN A 252 -9.87 25.77 -34.01
CA GLN A 252 -8.82 25.20 -34.85
C GLN A 252 -9.10 23.73 -35.18
N GLY A 253 -10.24 23.46 -35.81
CA GLY A 253 -10.75 22.11 -36.06
C GLY A 253 -9.78 21.18 -36.82
N ASN A 254 -9.04 21.71 -37.80
CA ASN A 254 -8.06 20.90 -38.57
C ASN A 254 -6.89 20.40 -37.69
N ARG A 255 -6.42 21.24 -36.77
CA ARG A 255 -5.36 20.83 -35.81
C ARG A 255 -5.91 19.86 -34.77
N ALA A 256 -7.14 20.10 -34.30
CA ALA A 256 -7.81 19.17 -33.38
C ALA A 256 -7.99 17.77 -33.99
N LEU A 257 -8.35 17.68 -35.28
CA LEU A 257 -8.50 16.40 -36.00
C LEU A 257 -7.21 15.55 -35.93
N SER A 258 -6.06 16.18 -36.16
CA SER A 258 -4.76 15.50 -36.11
C SER A 258 -4.47 14.93 -34.72
N LEU A 259 -4.82 15.66 -33.66
CA LEU A 259 -4.63 15.21 -32.28
C LEU A 259 -5.58 14.07 -31.89
N TYR A 260 -6.82 14.07 -32.40
CA TYR A 260 -7.73 12.95 -32.18
C TYR A 260 -7.23 11.67 -32.88
N GLN A 261 -6.66 11.79 -34.07
CA GLN A 261 -6.04 10.67 -34.78
C GLN A 261 -4.79 10.16 -34.04
N GLU A 262 -3.95 11.06 -33.54
CA GLU A 262 -2.80 10.73 -32.68
C GLU A 262 -3.23 9.96 -31.42
N TYR A 263 -4.25 10.45 -30.72
CA TYR A 263 -4.83 9.78 -29.56
C TYR A 263 -5.27 8.35 -29.85
N LEU A 264 -5.96 8.13 -30.98
CA LEU A 264 -6.40 6.80 -31.39
C LEU A 264 -5.25 5.86 -31.71
N LYS A 265 -4.15 6.35 -32.29
CA LYS A 265 -2.93 5.55 -32.53
C LYS A 265 -2.31 5.05 -31.22
N HIS A 266 -2.48 5.79 -30.13
CA HIS A 266 -1.97 5.43 -28.82
C HIS A 266 -2.95 4.62 -27.95
N GLY A 267 -4.16 4.32 -28.46
CA GLY A 267 -5.08 3.39 -27.81
C GLY A 267 -5.68 3.86 -26.48
N GLY A 268 -5.85 5.17 -26.29
CA GLY A 268 -6.39 5.72 -25.05
C GLY A 268 -7.83 5.26 -24.74
N ILE A 269 -8.20 5.25 -23.46
CA ILE A 269 -9.46 4.65 -22.96
C ILE A 269 -10.74 5.36 -23.44
N ALA A 270 -10.65 6.63 -23.81
CA ALA A 270 -11.75 7.45 -24.33
C ALA A 270 -11.79 7.46 -25.87
N SER A 271 -11.35 6.38 -26.52
CA SER A 271 -11.29 6.27 -27.99
C SER A 271 -12.62 6.61 -28.68
N GLU A 272 -13.76 6.29 -28.08
CA GLU A 272 -15.06 6.61 -28.69
C GLU A 272 -15.37 8.12 -28.70
N VAL A 273 -14.83 8.89 -27.75
CA VAL A 273 -14.93 10.35 -27.77
C VAL A 273 -14.19 10.91 -28.98
N ALA A 274 -12.94 10.47 -29.19
CA ALA A 274 -12.12 10.87 -30.33
C ALA A 274 -12.78 10.49 -31.66
N ARG A 275 -13.27 9.25 -31.82
CA ARG A 275 -13.96 8.80 -33.04
C ARG A 275 -15.20 9.63 -33.34
N ARG A 276 -16.03 9.94 -32.34
CA ARG A 276 -17.21 10.81 -32.55
C ARG A 276 -16.81 12.21 -33.00
N ARG A 277 -15.75 12.78 -32.41
CA ARG A 277 -15.22 14.10 -32.81
C ARG A 277 -14.70 14.06 -34.24
N ILE A 278 -13.91 13.06 -34.62
CA ILE A 278 -13.42 12.85 -35.99
C ILE A 278 -14.59 12.80 -36.99
N ARG A 279 -15.57 11.91 -36.78
CA ARG A 279 -16.73 11.76 -37.68
C ARG A 279 -17.50 13.08 -37.87
N ARG A 280 -17.65 13.87 -36.80
CA ARG A 280 -18.30 15.18 -36.89
C ARG A 280 -17.50 16.15 -37.76
N LYS A 281 -16.17 16.11 -37.66
CA LYS A 281 -15.28 16.99 -38.43
C LYS A 281 -15.16 16.58 -39.89
N GLU A 282 -15.14 15.29 -40.20
CA GLU A 282 -15.17 14.78 -41.58
C GLU A 282 -16.42 15.29 -42.34
N ARG A 283 -17.59 15.26 -41.69
CA ARG A 283 -18.83 15.82 -42.26
C ARG A 283 -18.76 17.33 -42.53
N ILE A 284 -18.07 18.09 -41.68
CA ILE A 284 -17.94 19.55 -41.82
C ILE A 284 -16.91 19.93 -42.88
N PHE A 285 -15.82 19.17 -42.97
CA PHE A 285 -14.69 19.46 -43.85
C PHE A 285 -14.70 18.68 -45.18
N GLY A 286 -15.73 17.86 -45.43
CA GLY A 286 -15.96 17.20 -46.72
C GLY A 286 -14.93 16.13 -47.08
N ARG A 287 -14.51 15.32 -46.10
CA ARG A 287 -13.67 14.12 -46.33
C ARG A 287 -14.46 12.84 -46.11
#